data_AF-A0A3N2M7S8-F1
#
_entry.id   AF-A0A3N2M7S8-F1
#
_cell.length_a   1.000
_cell.length_b   1.000
_cell.length_c   1.000
_cell.angle_alpha   90.00
_cell.angle_beta   90.00
_cell.angle_gamma   90.00
#
_symmetry.space_group_name_H-M   'P 1'
#
loop_
_entity.id
_entity.type
_entity.pdbx_description
1 polymer ?
#
loop_
_entity_poly.entity_id
_entity_poly.type
_entity_poly.pdbx_seq_one_letter_code
_entity_poly.pdbx_strand_id
1 'polypeptide(L)'
;MNNNSSNKSGISFWTKDEYARKYFTRRPIRHQRCIGVTTDMLEEIKDVVNLIAMGGTTVRAYVSAVITDHLKEYKFLHEYMRRAMYNKILVGDLEKFQPTYEKYAEQYLQPSIESRNEAWVHLDADCADALKQIASWTDNGVTIGSFAEAIIKTHLAENKELLESMKSDVFNSQP
;
A
#
# COMPACT_ATOMS: atom_id res chain seq x y z
N MET A 1 -38.05 12.06 -11.86
CA MET A 1 -36.79 12.84 -11.83
C MET A 1 -35.67 11.89 -12.19
N ASN A 2 -35.08 12.07 -13.37
CA ASN A 2 -33.98 11.25 -13.88
C ASN A 2 -32.67 11.67 -13.21
N ASN A 3 -32.18 10.88 -12.26
CA ASN A 3 -30.83 11.05 -11.72
C ASN A 3 -29.84 10.20 -12.54
N ASN A 4 -29.63 10.59 -13.80
CA ASN A 4 -28.45 10.15 -14.55
C ASN A 4 -27.36 11.21 -14.36
N SER A 5 -26.71 11.19 -13.20
CA SER A 5 -25.39 11.81 -13.08
C SER A 5 -24.40 10.84 -13.70
N SER A 6 -24.11 11.03 -14.98
CA SER A 6 -23.14 10.23 -15.71
C SER A 6 -21.73 10.52 -15.16
N ASN A 7 -21.24 9.65 -14.31
CA ASN A 7 -19.82 9.63 -13.99
C ASN A 7 -19.03 9.23 -15.25
N LYS A 8 -18.22 10.17 -15.76
CA LYS A 8 -17.49 10.08 -17.03
C LYS A 8 -16.50 8.91 -17.15
N SER A 9 -16.21 8.18 -16.07
CA SER A 9 -15.26 7.06 -16.05
C SER A 9 -15.91 5.68 -16.30
N GLY A 10 -17.24 5.56 -16.27
CA GLY A 10 -17.92 4.25 -16.34
C GLY A 10 -17.70 3.35 -15.12
N ILE A 11 -16.95 3.80 -14.11
CA ILE A 11 -16.70 3.06 -12.86
C ILE A 11 -17.96 3.06 -12.01
N SER A 12 -18.40 1.86 -11.63
CA SER A 12 -19.63 1.67 -10.87
C SER A 12 -19.53 2.24 -9.44
N PHE A 13 -20.66 2.68 -8.89
CA PHE A 13 -20.77 3.07 -7.48
C PHE A 13 -20.30 1.95 -6.54
N TRP A 14 -20.66 0.69 -6.83
CA TRP A 14 -20.30 -0.46 -6.00
C TRP A 14 -18.79 -0.68 -5.90
N THR A 15 -18.07 -0.48 -7.00
CA THR A 15 -16.59 -0.56 -7.02
C THR A 15 -15.97 0.51 -6.11
N LYS A 16 -16.50 1.74 -6.16
CA LYS A 16 -16.04 2.85 -5.31
C LYS A 16 -16.35 2.60 -3.83
N ASP A 17 -17.56 2.13 -3.53
CA ASP A 17 -18.00 1.80 -2.17
C ASP A 17 -17.19 0.64 -1.57
N GLU A 18 -16.91 -0.42 -2.34
CA GLU A 18 -16.06 -1.53 -1.91
C GLU A 18 -14.64 -1.05 -1.58
N TYR A 19 -14.03 -0.24 -2.45
CA TYR A 19 -12.72 0.34 -2.21
C TYR A 19 -12.71 1.21 -0.94
N ALA A 20 -13.72 2.07 -0.77
CA ALA A 20 -13.83 2.94 0.40
C ALA A 20 -14.00 2.14 1.70
N ARG A 21 -14.82 1.09 1.71
CA ARG A 21 -14.98 0.19 2.86
C ARG A 21 -13.69 -0.55 3.20
N LYS A 22 -12.86 -0.84 2.20
CA LYS A 22 -11.59 -1.53 2.42
C LYS A 22 -10.50 -0.60 2.96
N TYR A 23 -10.36 0.59 2.38
CA TYR A 23 -9.19 1.46 2.60
C TYR A 23 -9.50 2.78 3.32
N PHE A 24 -10.70 3.32 3.20
CA PHE A 24 -11.11 4.60 3.79
C PHE A 24 -11.99 4.46 5.04
N THR A 25 -11.94 3.31 5.72
CA THR A 25 -12.70 3.09 6.95
C THR A 25 -11.86 3.39 8.17
N ARG A 26 -12.47 4.02 9.18
CA ARG A 26 -11.82 4.25 10.48
C ARG A 26 -11.33 2.94 11.08
N ARG A 27 -10.06 2.92 11.47
CA ARG A 27 -9.46 1.82 12.23
C ARG A 27 -9.28 2.24 13.68
N PRO A 28 -9.46 1.33 14.66
CA PRO A 28 -9.11 1.60 16.05
C PRO A 28 -7.66 2.10 16.17
N ILE A 29 -7.43 2.98 17.14
CA ILE A 29 -6.07 3.43 17.45
C ILE A 29 -5.32 2.25 18.08
N ARG A 30 -4.26 1.80 17.42
CA ARG A 30 -3.36 0.74 17.89
C ARG A 30 -1.99 1.33 18.19
N HIS A 31 -1.13 0.51 18.79
CA HIS A 31 0.30 0.85 18.87
C HIS A 31 0.83 1.14 17.46
N GLN A 32 1.51 2.27 17.32
CA GLN A 32 1.92 2.79 16.02
C GLN A 32 3.43 2.93 15.93
N ARG A 33 3.95 2.77 14.72
CA ARG A 33 5.32 3.08 14.34
C ARG A 33 5.31 4.15 13.26
N CYS A 34 6.45 4.76 13.01
CA CYS A 34 6.66 5.62 11.86
C CYS A 34 7.73 5.01 10.96
N ILE A 35 7.56 5.18 9.65
CA ILE A 35 8.55 4.86 8.64
C ILE A 35 8.85 6.12 7.84
N GLY A 36 10.12 6.29 7.46
CA GLY A 36 10.54 7.36 6.57
C GLY A 36 10.00 7.12 5.17
N VAL A 37 9.49 8.17 4.53
CA VAL A 37 9.10 8.19 3.12
C VAL A 37 9.64 9.46 2.47
N THR A 38 9.57 9.56 1.15
CA THR A 38 9.81 10.79 0.40
C THR A 38 8.68 11.78 0.64
N THR A 39 9.01 13.07 0.56
CA THR A 39 8.04 14.16 0.75
C THR A 39 6.89 14.07 -0.24
N ASP A 40 7.19 13.87 -1.52
CA ASP A 40 6.22 13.72 -2.61
C ASP A 40 5.22 12.58 -2.32
N MET A 41 5.71 11.46 -1.80
CA MET A 41 4.84 10.33 -1.45
C MET A 41 3.92 10.65 -0.27
N LEU A 42 4.42 11.35 0.75
CA LEU A 42 3.58 11.79 1.87
C LEU A 42 2.48 12.76 1.39
N GLU A 43 2.81 13.67 0.48
CA GLU A 43 1.85 14.61 -0.11
C GLU A 43 0.78 13.88 -0.93
N GLU A 44 1.19 12.96 -1.80
CA GLU A 44 0.26 12.17 -2.62
C GLU A 44 -0.72 11.35 -1.76
N ILE A 45 -0.23 10.70 -0.69
CA ILE A 45 -1.09 9.96 0.24
C ILE A 45 -2.07 10.90 0.95
N LYS A 46 -1.59 12.07 1.40
CA LYS A 46 -2.45 13.07 2.05
C LYS A 46 -3.53 13.58 1.12
N ASP A 47 -3.22 13.83 -0.14
CA ASP A 47 -4.19 14.28 -1.13
C ASP A 47 -5.28 13.23 -1.33
N VAL A 48 -4.92 11.96 -1.52
CA VAL A 48 -5.89 10.86 -1.63
C VAL A 48 -6.78 10.79 -0.40
N VAL A 49 -6.19 10.78 0.80
CA VAL A 49 -6.95 10.62 2.05
C VAL A 49 -7.82 11.82 2.37
N ASN A 50 -7.28 13.04 2.25
CA ASN A 50 -8.00 14.25 2.63
C ASN A 50 -9.10 14.60 1.62
N LEU A 51 -8.85 14.40 0.32
CA LEU A 51 -9.82 14.74 -0.71
C LEU A 51 -10.94 13.71 -0.82
N ILE A 52 -10.62 12.42 -0.68
CA ILE A 52 -11.62 11.36 -0.90
C ILE A 52 -12.33 10.99 0.41
N ALA A 53 -11.59 10.86 1.52
CA ALA A 53 -12.18 10.31 2.73
C ALA A 53 -12.99 11.33 3.55
N MET A 54 -12.82 12.64 3.31
CA MET A 54 -13.57 13.72 3.99
C MET A 54 -13.66 13.55 5.54
N GLY A 55 -12.57 13.10 6.19
CA GLY A 55 -12.54 12.84 7.64
C GLY A 55 -13.06 11.45 8.08
N GLY A 56 -13.36 10.57 7.13
CA GLY A 56 -13.74 9.17 7.31
C GLY A 56 -12.57 8.24 7.64
N THR A 57 -11.32 8.65 7.40
CA THR A 57 -10.11 7.89 7.76
C THR A 57 -8.94 8.82 8.09
N THR A 58 -7.82 8.22 8.49
CA THR A 58 -6.54 8.92 8.72
C THR A 58 -5.50 8.36 7.75
N VAL A 59 -4.46 9.15 7.44
CA VAL A 59 -3.31 8.69 6.63
C VAL A 59 -2.76 7.37 7.16
N ARG A 60 -2.62 7.27 8.50
CA ARG A 60 -2.19 6.04 9.17
C ARG A 60 -3.08 4.84 8.85
N ALA A 61 -4.39 4.99 9.00
CA ALA A 61 -5.33 3.90 8.80
C ALA A 61 -5.38 3.46 7.33
N TYR A 62 -5.32 4.40 6.39
CA TYR A 62 -5.26 4.13 4.95
C TYR A 62 -3.98 3.35 4.59
N VAL A 63 -2.81 3.88 4.94
CA VAL A 63 -1.52 3.24 4.62
C VAL A 63 -1.41 1.87 5.29
N SER A 64 -1.86 1.74 6.54
CA SER A 64 -1.89 0.44 7.22
C SER A 64 -2.81 -0.54 6.49
N ALA A 65 -3.93 -0.09 5.92
CA ALA A 65 -4.84 -0.93 5.17
C ALA A 65 -4.21 -1.45 3.87
N VAL A 66 -3.57 -0.57 3.10
CA VAL A 66 -2.85 -0.92 1.87
C VAL A 66 -1.75 -1.94 2.17
N ILE A 67 -0.89 -1.66 3.15
CA ILE A 67 0.20 -2.57 3.51
C ILE A 67 -0.34 -3.91 4.04
N THR A 68 -1.39 -3.89 4.88
CA THR A 68 -2.01 -5.13 5.39
C THR A 68 -2.51 -6.02 4.26
N ASP A 69 -3.12 -5.42 3.23
CA ASP A 69 -3.67 -6.17 2.11
C ASP A 69 -2.56 -6.82 1.29
N HIS A 70 -1.52 -6.06 0.97
CA HIS A 70 -0.31 -6.56 0.32
C HIS A 70 0.34 -7.71 1.09
N LEU A 71 0.51 -7.57 2.41
CA LEU A 71 1.09 -8.64 3.25
C LEU A 71 0.23 -9.91 3.23
N LYS A 72 -1.09 -9.79 3.11
CA LYS A 72 -2.00 -10.95 3.01
C LYS A 72 -1.92 -11.62 1.65
N GLU A 73 -1.86 -10.85 0.58
CA GLU A 73 -1.75 -11.33 -0.79
C GLU A 73 -0.47 -12.15 -0.98
N TYR A 74 0.66 -11.62 -0.51
CA TYR A 74 1.98 -12.23 -0.69
C TYR A 74 2.44 -13.11 0.47
N LYS A 75 1.55 -13.47 1.40
CA LYS A 75 1.91 -14.20 2.64
C LYS A 75 2.73 -15.48 2.42
N PHE A 76 2.43 -16.23 1.35
CA PHE A 76 3.15 -17.48 1.03
C PHE A 76 4.53 -17.21 0.44
N LEU A 77 4.66 -16.13 -0.32
CA LEU A 77 5.94 -15.68 -0.84
C LEU A 77 6.84 -15.17 0.29
N HIS A 78 6.29 -14.40 1.24
CA HIS A 78 7.05 -13.96 2.42
C HIS A 78 7.51 -15.14 3.28
N GLU A 79 6.69 -16.17 3.42
CA GLU A 79 7.08 -17.40 4.11
C GLU A 79 8.19 -18.17 3.36
N TYR A 80 8.17 -18.17 2.02
CA TYR A 80 9.28 -18.67 1.22
C TYR A 80 10.56 -17.84 1.45
N MET A 81 10.50 -16.51 1.38
CA MET A 81 11.65 -15.63 1.63
C MET A 81 12.25 -15.85 3.03
N ARG A 82 11.40 -15.96 4.06
CA ARG A 82 11.83 -16.27 5.42
C ARG A 82 12.59 -17.59 5.47
N ARG A 83 12.06 -18.64 4.84
CA ARG A 83 12.73 -19.96 4.80
C ARG A 83 14.05 -19.91 4.03
N ALA A 84 14.12 -19.15 2.93
CA ALA A 84 15.35 -18.92 2.19
C ALA A 84 16.43 -18.27 3.05
N MET A 85 16.11 -17.18 3.75
CA MET A 85 17.04 -16.48 4.64
C MET A 85 17.64 -17.39 5.73
N TYR A 86 16.85 -18.32 6.27
CA TYR A 86 17.31 -19.23 7.32
C TYR A 86 17.83 -20.58 6.82
N ASN A 87 18.09 -20.74 5.51
CA ASN A 87 18.52 -22.01 4.90
C ASN A 87 17.57 -23.18 5.20
N LYS A 88 16.26 -22.93 5.20
CA LYS A 88 15.17 -23.89 5.48
C LYS A 88 14.24 -24.10 4.26
N ILE A 89 14.77 -23.93 3.05
CA ILE A 89 14.03 -24.16 1.79
C ILE A 89 13.68 -25.64 1.68
N LEU A 90 12.43 -25.96 1.29
CA LEU A 90 11.98 -27.32 1.04
C LEU A 90 12.23 -27.73 -0.42
N VAL A 91 12.26 -29.03 -0.67
CA VAL A 91 12.32 -29.57 -2.03
C VAL A 91 11.12 -29.06 -2.85
N GLY A 92 11.37 -28.51 -4.04
CA GLY A 92 10.33 -27.95 -4.91
C GLY A 92 9.95 -26.48 -4.66
N ASP A 93 10.45 -25.86 -3.58
CA ASP A 93 10.14 -24.45 -3.29
C ASP A 93 10.75 -23.51 -4.34
N LEU A 94 11.97 -23.80 -4.83
CA LEU A 94 12.65 -22.96 -5.83
C LEU A 94 11.83 -22.92 -7.13
N GLU A 95 11.47 -24.07 -7.69
CA GLU A 95 10.71 -24.16 -8.93
C GLU A 95 9.34 -23.49 -8.81
N LYS A 96 8.73 -23.56 -7.62
CA LYS A 96 7.39 -23.04 -7.36
C LYS A 96 7.37 -21.53 -7.10
N PHE A 97 8.30 -21.01 -6.31
CA PHE A 97 8.24 -19.65 -5.79
C PHE A 97 9.26 -18.71 -6.39
N GLN A 98 10.39 -19.21 -6.92
CA GLN A 98 11.46 -18.36 -7.44
C GLN A 98 11.01 -17.41 -8.57
N PRO A 99 10.25 -17.85 -9.60
CA PRO A 99 9.81 -16.93 -10.66
C PRO A 99 8.86 -15.84 -10.15
N THR A 100 8.06 -16.15 -9.12
CA THR A 100 7.16 -15.19 -8.49
C THR A 100 7.94 -14.22 -7.61
N TYR A 101 8.94 -14.73 -6.89
CA TYR A 101 9.86 -13.94 -6.09
C TYR A 101 10.62 -12.93 -6.93
N GLU A 102 11.16 -13.32 -8.08
CA GLU A 102 11.94 -12.43 -8.94
C GLU A 102 11.10 -11.24 -9.41
N LYS A 103 9.88 -11.49 -9.91
CA LYS A 103 8.93 -10.42 -10.29
C LYS A 103 8.58 -9.53 -9.10
N TYR A 104 8.31 -10.13 -7.95
CA TYR A 104 7.99 -9.40 -6.73
C TYR A 104 9.17 -8.52 -6.28
N ALA A 105 10.39 -9.04 -6.36
CA ALA A 105 11.59 -8.33 -5.96
C ALA A 105 11.88 -7.17 -6.91
N GLU A 106 11.73 -7.36 -8.22
CA GLU A 106 11.82 -6.30 -9.24
C GLU A 106 10.82 -5.18 -8.99
N GLN A 107 9.61 -5.51 -8.57
CA GLN A 107 8.55 -4.53 -8.35
C GLN A 107 8.65 -3.81 -6.99
N TYR A 108 8.95 -4.53 -5.91
CA TYR A 108 8.81 -4.02 -4.54
C TYR A 108 10.11 -3.96 -3.73
N LEU A 109 11.09 -4.81 -4.03
CA LEU A 109 12.29 -4.99 -3.22
C LEU A 109 13.54 -4.48 -3.94
N GLN A 110 13.44 -3.26 -4.49
CA GLN A 110 14.57 -2.59 -5.12
C GLN A 110 15.24 -1.60 -4.15
N PRO A 111 16.58 -1.51 -4.16
CA PRO A 111 17.27 -0.43 -3.48
C PRO A 111 16.86 0.92 -4.07
N SER A 112 16.85 1.95 -3.23
CA SER A 112 16.56 3.32 -3.65
C SER A 112 17.61 4.26 -3.07
N ILE A 113 18.05 5.20 -3.89
CA ILE A 113 18.99 6.27 -3.49
C ILE A 113 18.26 7.50 -2.92
N GLU A 114 16.93 7.52 -2.94
CA GLU A 114 16.14 8.66 -2.48
C GLU A 114 16.22 8.79 -0.95
N SER A 115 16.38 10.03 -0.48
CA SER A 115 16.34 10.36 0.94
C SER A 115 14.92 10.23 1.49
N ARG A 116 14.80 9.60 2.66
CA ARG A 116 13.53 9.38 3.38
C ARG A 116 13.58 9.89 4.82
N ASN A 117 14.41 10.90 5.05
CA ASN A 117 14.73 11.42 6.37
C ASN A 117 13.95 12.70 6.74
N GLU A 118 13.06 13.16 5.86
CA GLU A 118 12.37 14.46 5.98
C GLU A 118 10.85 14.31 6.16
N ALA A 119 10.30 13.16 5.78
CA ALA A 119 8.88 12.87 5.87
C ALA A 119 8.64 11.49 6.50
N TRP A 120 7.59 11.39 7.32
CA TRP A 120 7.24 10.16 8.01
C TRP A 120 5.76 9.86 7.91
N VAL A 121 5.45 8.58 7.65
CA VAL A 121 4.09 8.05 7.70
C VAL A 121 3.96 7.14 8.92
N HIS A 122 2.87 7.35 9.66
CA HIS A 122 2.50 6.45 10.75
C HIS A 122 1.77 5.23 10.18
N LEU A 123 1.98 4.07 10.79
CA LEU A 123 1.26 2.84 10.49
C LEU A 123 1.10 1.96 11.73
N ASP A 124 0.20 0.98 11.66
CA ASP A 124 0.06 -0.05 12.68
C ASP A 124 1.41 -0.76 12.91
N ALA A 125 1.78 -0.98 14.18
CA ALA A 125 3.08 -1.54 14.52
C ALA A 125 3.36 -2.90 13.85
N ASP A 126 2.34 -3.76 13.77
CA ASP A 126 2.43 -5.07 13.12
C ASP A 126 2.86 -4.94 11.64
N CYS A 127 2.35 -3.91 10.93
CA CYS A 127 2.73 -3.65 9.54
C CYS A 127 4.20 -3.22 9.46
N ALA A 128 4.63 -2.28 10.32
CA ALA A 128 6.01 -1.80 10.33
C ALA A 128 7.00 -2.93 10.67
N ASP A 129 6.66 -3.77 11.64
CA ASP A 129 7.50 -4.89 12.07
C ASP A 129 7.57 -5.97 10.98
N ALA A 130 6.47 -6.25 10.27
CA ALA A 130 6.47 -7.16 9.12
C ALA A 130 7.34 -6.62 7.96
N LEU A 131 7.18 -5.35 7.59
CA LEU A 131 8.01 -4.70 6.56
C LEU A 131 9.49 -4.77 6.93
N LYS A 132 9.83 -4.50 8.19
CA LYS A 132 11.19 -4.59 8.72
C LYS A 132 11.77 -6.00 8.57
N GLN A 133 11.01 -7.02 8.93
CA GLN A 133 11.45 -8.41 8.81
C GLN A 133 11.68 -8.78 7.35
N ILE A 134 10.72 -8.49 6.46
CA ILE A 134 10.83 -8.81 5.04
C ILE A 134 12.04 -8.11 4.40
N ALA A 135 12.22 -6.81 4.65
CA ALA A 135 13.37 -6.07 4.14
C ALA A 135 14.71 -6.68 4.64
N SER A 136 14.75 -7.16 5.89
CA SER A 136 15.94 -7.82 6.45
C SER A 136 16.27 -9.18 5.84
N TRP A 137 15.35 -9.80 5.10
CA TRP A 137 15.58 -11.04 4.36
C TRP A 137 16.11 -10.79 2.95
N THR A 138 16.29 -9.53 2.58
CA THR A 138 16.82 -9.13 1.27
C THR A 138 18.28 -8.69 1.40
N ASP A 139 19.13 -9.15 0.50
CA ASP A 139 20.56 -8.78 0.47
C ASP A 139 20.85 -7.53 -0.40
N ASN A 140 19.81 -6.90 -0.95
CA ASN A 140 19.94 -5.90 -2.02
C ASN A 140 19.94 -4.45 -1.53
N GLY A 141 20.12 -4.20 -0.22
CA GLY A 141 20.12 -2.83 0.32
C GLY A 141 18.74 -2.16 0.36
N VAL A 142 17.65 -2.94 0.35
CA VAL A 142 16.29 -2.45 0.49
C VAL A 142 16.06 -1.90 1.89
N THR A 143 15.44 -0.73 1.96
CA THR A 143 15.06 -0.13 3.25
C THR A 143 13.57 -0.35 3.52
N ILE A 144 13.17 -0.25 4.79
CA ILE A 144 11.75 -0.32 5.17
C ILE A 144 10.94 0.75 4.42
N GLY A 145 11.50 1.95 4.29
CA GLY A 145 10.87 3.07 3.59
C GLY A 145 10.73 2.82 2.10
N SER A 146 11.80 2.40 1.41
CA SER A 146 11.73 2.13 -0.03
C SER A 146 10.77 0.99 -0.36
N PHE A 147 10.73 -0.06 0.47
CA PHE A 147 9.78 -1.16 0.31
C PHE A 147 8.33 -0.70 0.53
N ALA A 148 8.05 0.04 1.61
CA ALA A 148 6.72 0.54 1.89
C ALA A 148 6.22 1.48 0.79
N GLU A 149 7.07 2.37 0.29
CA GLU A 149 6.72 3.24 -0.82
C GLU A 149 6.44 2.48 -2.10
N ALA A 150 7.22 1.46 -2.44
CA ALA A 150 6.96 0.68 -3.65
C ALA A 150 5.56 0.06 -3.61
N ILE A 151 5.16 -0.49 -2.46
CA ILE A 151 3.80 -1.02 -2.23
C ILE A 151 2.74 0.08 -2.46
N ILE A 152 2.93 1.24 -1.82
CA ILE A 152 1.96 2.33 -1.91
C ILE A 152 1.89 2.89 -3.34
N LYS A 153 3.04 3.12 -3.99
CA LYS A 153 3.15 3.59 -5.38
C LYS A 153 2.42 2.65 -6.33
N THR A 154 2.66 1.34 -6.22
CA THR A 154 1.95 0.35 -7.03
C THR A 154 0.44 0.41 -6.78
N HIS A 155 0.02 0.39 -5.51
CA HIS A 155 -1.40 0.46 -5.16
C HIS A 155 -2.08 1.70 -5.73
N LEU A 156 -1.44 2.88 -5.62
CA LEU A 156 -1.97 4.13 -6.18
C LEU A 156 -2.02 4.08 -7.72
N ALA A 157 -1.00 3.53 -8.37
CA ALA A 157 -0.94 3.39 -9.83
C ALA A 157 -2.04 2.46 -10.35
N GLU A 158 -2.23 1.29 -9.73
CA GLU A 158 -3.26 0.31 -10.10
C GLU A 158 -4.68 0.84 -9.89
N ASN A 159 -4.86 1.75 -8.94
CA ASN A 159 -6.16 2.33 -8.61
C ASN A 159 -6.33 3.77 -9.12
N LYS A 160 -5.44 4.26 -9.99
CA LYS A 160 -5.39 5.67 -10.39
C LYS A 160 -6.72 6.18 -10.94
N GLU A 161 -7.29 5.47 -11.92
CA GLU A 161 -8.56 5.89 -12.55
C GLU A 161 -9.74 5.87 -11.56
N LEU A 162 -9.76 4.90 -10.66
CA LEU A 162 -10.76 4.78 -9.60
C LEU A 162 -10.65 5.96 -8.62
N LEU A 163 -9.44 6.24 -8.11
CA LEU A 163 -9.18 7.32 -7.17
C LEU A 163 -9.50 8.69 -7.78
N GLU A 164 -9.10 8.94 -9.03
CA GLU A 164 -9.46 10.18 -9.73
C GLU A 164 -10.97 10.32 -9.94
N SER A 165 -11.64 9.22 -10.25
CA SER A 165 -13.10 9.23 -10.34
C SER A 165 -13.77 9.51 -8.99
N MET A 166 -13.25 9.00 -7.87
CA MET A 166 -13.76 9.30 -6.53
C MET A 166 -13.48 10.74 -6.11
N LYS A 167 -12.30 11.30 -6.41
CA LYS A 167 -11.98 12.72 -6.19
C LYS A 167 -12.95 13.63 -6.94
N SER A 168 -13.25 13.30 -8.20
CA SER A 168 -14.21 14.06 -9.00
C SER A 168 -15.62 14.05 -8.39
N ASP A 169 -16.09 12.91 -7.87
CA ASP A 169 -17.38 12.82 -7.18
C ASP A 169 -17.46 13.77 -5.97
N VAL A 170 -16.39 13.83 -5.17
CA VAL A 170 -16.32 14.73 -4.02
C VAL A 170 -16.35 16.18 -4.47
N PHE A 171 -15.55 16.56 -5.48
CA PHE A 171 -15.54 17.92 -6.01
C PHE A 171 -16.91 18.36 -6.53
N ASN A 172 -17.61 17.48 -7.26
CA ASN A 172 -18.93 17.77 -7.83
C ASN A 172 -20.07 17.73 -6.80
N SER A 173 -19.83 17.25 -5.58
CA SER A 173 -20.82 17.19 -4.48
C SER A 173 -20.64 18.28 -3.43
N GLN A 174 -19.61 19.13 -3.56
CA GLN A 174 -19.46 20.33 -2.74
C GLN A 174 -20.48 21.40 -3.19
N PRO A 175 -21.22 22.02 -2.25
CA PRO A 175 -22.27 23.01 -2.55
C PRO A 175 -21.71 24.35 -3.04
#